data_AF-A0A453QFS9-F1
#
_entry.id   AF-A0A453QFS9-F1
#
_cell.length_a   1.000
_cell.length_b   1.000
_cell.length_c   1.000
_cell.angle_alpha   90.00
_cell.angle_beta   90.00
_cell.angle_gamma   90.00
#
_symmetry.space_group_name_H-M   'P 1'
#
loop_
_entity.id
_entity.type
_entity.pdbx_description
1 polymer ?
#
loop_
_entity_poly.entity_id
_entity_poly.type
_entity_poly.pdbx_seq_one_letter_code
_entity_poly.pdbx_strand_id
1 'polypeptide(L)'
;MFLAGRQPDAPQEALQVLDIVLRELPTARYSPVSRSFYSPNLGRRQRLGDGLESWRGFYQSIRPTQMGLSLNIDMSSTAFIEPLPVIEFVAQLLCRDISVRPLTDSDRVKIKKALRGVKVEVTHRGNMRRKYRISGLTSQATRELSFPVDDRGTVKTVVQYFLETYGFNIQHTTLPCLQVGNQQRPNYLPMEVCKIVEGQRYSKRLNEKQITALLKVTCQRPQEREKDILQTVHHNAYYEDPYAQEFGIKIDEQLASVEARVLPPPRLKYHDSGREKDVLPRVGQWNMMNKKMVNGGRVGHWACINFSRNVQDNAAKVFCHELAIMCQISGMNFAPEPVLPVLSARPEHVERALKARYHDAMNASKPPGKELDLLIVILPDNNGSLYGDLKRICETELGLVSQCCLTKHVFKMSKQYLANVALKINVKVGGRNTVLVDALARRIRLVTDRPTIIFGADVTHPHPGEDSSPSIAAVVASQDWPEITKYAGLVSAQAHRQELIQDLFKVWQDPQRGTVTGGMIKELLISFKRATGQKPQRIIFYRDGVSEGQFYQVLLFELDAIRKVQFV
;
A
#
# COMPACT_ATOMS: atom_id res chain seq x y z
N MET A 1 -1.99 35.83 -17.70
CA MET A 1 -0.51 36.04 -17.67
C MET A 1 0.25 34.73 -17.51
N PHE A 2 -0.06 33.92 -16.50
CA PHE A 2 0.56 32.60 -16.29
C PHE A 2 0.49 31.64 -17.50
N LEU A 3 -0.70 31.39 -18.06
CA LEU A 3 -0.86 30.49 -19.23
C LEU A 3 -0.10 30.95 -20.48
N ALA A 4 0.15 32.26 -20.60
CA ALA A 4 0.94 32.85 -21.69
C ALA A 4 2.45 32.86 -21.39
N GLY A 5 2.89 32.20 -20.31
CA GLY A 5 4.29 32.17 -19.87
C GLY A 5 4.83 33.51 -19.36
N ARG A 6 3.98 34.52 -19.14
CA ARG A 6 4.40 35.87 -18.71
C ARG A 6 4.63 36.00 -17.22
N GLN A 7 4.17 35.03 -16.42
CA GLN A 7 4.41 34.93 -14.99
C GLN A 7 4.84 33.50 -14.65
N PRO A 8 5.82 33.30 -13.75
CA PRO A 8 6.33 31.99 -13.39
C PRO A 8 5.39 31.23 -12.45
N ASP A 9 4.68 31.95 -11.57
CA ASP A 9 3.86 31.34 -10.53
C ASP A 9 2.42 31.12 -11.00
N ALA A 10 1.91 29.91 -10.75
CA ALA A 10 0.52 29.57 -11.02
C ALA A 10 -0.40 30.35 -10.05
N PRO A 11 -1.46 31.02 -10.53
CA PRO A 11 -2.39 31.75 -9.67
C PRO A 11 -3.31 30.76 -8.93
N GLN A 12 -2.82 30.21 -7.82
CA GLN A 12 -3.48 29.12 -7.07
C GLN A 12 -4.88 29.51 -6.60
N GLU A 13 -5.07 30.72 -6.10
CA GLU A 13 -6.38 31.21 -5.64
C GLU A 13 -7.40 31.24 -6.78
N ALA A 14 -6.99 31.71 -7.97
CA ALA A 14 -7.87 31.71 -9.14
C ALA A 14 -8.23 30.30 -9.59
N LEU A 15 -7.26 29.37 -9.60
CA LEU A 15 -7.51 27.96 -9.91
C LEU A 15 -8.45 27.31 -8.90
N GLN A 16 -8.33 27.67 -7.62
CA GLN A 16 -9.20 27.18 -6.55
C GLN A 16 -10.64 27.68 -6.71
N VAL A 17 -10.84 28.95 -7.09
CA VAL A 17 -12.18 29.49 -7.40
C VAL A 17 -12.82 28.70 -8.54
N LEU A 18 -12.08 28.46 -9.62
CA LEU A 18 -12.60 27.68 -10.75
C LEU A 18 -12.93 26.24 -10.35
N ASP A 19 -12.10 25.61 -9.51
CA ASP A 19 -12.38 24.26 -8.97
C ASP A 19 -13.68 24.26 -8.15
N ILE A 20 -13.91 25.27 -7.31
CA ILE A 20 -15.15 25.40 -6.51
C ILE A 20 -16.37 25.51 -7.43
N VAL A 21 -16.32 26.39 -8.44
CA VAL A 21 -17.44 26.59 -9.39
C VAL A 21 -17.84 25.28 -10.05
N LEU A 22 -16.88 24.55 -10.64
CA LEU A 22 -17.17 23.30 -11.35
C LEU A 22 -17.59 22.15 -10.42
N ARG A 23 -17.41 22.29 -9.11
CA ARG A 23 -17.73 21.25 -8.13
C ARG A 23 -19.12 21.39 -7.53
N GLU A 24 -19.75 22.54 -7.67
CA GLU A 24 -21.03 22.82 -7.02
C GLU A 24 -22.13 21.86 -7.52
N LEU A 25 -22.33 21.76 -8.83
CA LEU A 25 -23.33 20.87 -9.43
C LEU A 25 -23.07 19.38 -9.10
N PRO A 26 -21.86 18.82 -9.28
CA PRO A 26 -21.56 17.45 -8.86
C PRO A 26 -21.75 17.20 -7.36
N THR A 27 -21.48 18.19 -6.50
CA THR A 27 -21.66 18.07 -5.05
C THR A 27 -23.14 17.91 -4.67
N ALA A 28 -24.04 18.56 -5.41
CA ALA A 28 -25.48 18.40 -5.21
C ALA A 28 -26.01 17.04 -5.73
N ARG A 29 -25.42 16.50 -6.80
CA ARG A 29 -25.88 15.26 -7.46
C ARG A 29 -25.29 13.98 -6.87
N TYR A 30 -24.11 14.05 -6.27
CA TYR A 30 -23.31 12.88 -5.91
C TYR A 30 -22.80 12.95 -4.47
N SER A 31 -22.21 11.86 -3.98
CA SER A 31 -21.52 11.83 -2.70
C SER A 31 -20.08 12.32 -2.87
N PRO A 32 -19.73 13.54 -2.41
CA PRO A 32 -18.38 14.07 -2.55
C PRO A 32 -17.42 13.39 -1.58
N VAL A 33 -16.25 13.02 -2.08
CA VAL A 33 -15.14 12.48 -1.29
C VAL A 33 -13.84 13.08 -1.82
N SER A 34 -13.29 14.05 -1.09
CA SER A 34 -12.12 14.82 -1.54
C SER A 34 -12.37 15.43 -2.92
N ARG A 35 -11.61 15.10 -3.97
CA ARG A 35 -11.78 15.57 -5.36
C ARG A 35 -12.57 14.61 -6.25
N SER A 36 -13.27 13.65 -5.68
CA SER A 36 -14.05 12.66 -6.42
C SER A 36 -15.51 12.67 -6.01
N PHE A 37 -16.38 12.27 -6.93
CA PHE A 37 -17.82 12.22 -6.78
C PHE A 37 -18.31 10.80 -7.03
N TYR A 38 -18.99 10.21 -6.05
CA TYR A 38 -19.43 8.81 -6.10
C TYR A 38 -20.95 8.73 -6.08
N SER A 39 -21.48 7.73 -6.79
CA SER A 39 -22.91 7.49 -6.80
C SER A 39 -23.18 6.00 -6.92
N PRO A 40 -24.22 5.51 -6.26
CA PRO A 40 -24.54 4.10 -6.34
C PRO A 40 -25.38 3.77 -7.58
N ASN A 41 -25.74 4.81 -8.36
CA ASN A 41 -26.41 4.72 -9.65
C ASN A 41 -25.43 4.92 -10.82
N LEU A 42 -24.16 5.20 -10.53
CA LEU A 42 -23.12 5.34 -11.54
C LEU A 42 -22.47 3.96 -11.71
N GLY A 43 -22.77 3.29 -12.82
CA GLY A 43 -22.36 1.90 -13.04
C GLY A 43 -23.02 0.88 -12.11
N ARG A 44 -22.43 -0.32 -12.00
CA ARG A 44 -22.99 -1.44 -11.23
C ARG A 44 -22.44 -1.48 -9.80
N ARG A 45 -23.32 -1.45 -8.80
CA ARG A 45 -22.95 -1.76 -7.40
C ARG A 45 -22.45 -3.19 -7.29
N GLN A 46 -21.32 -3.38 -6.60
CA GLN A 46 -20.84 -4.73 -6.29
C GLN A 46 -20.53 -4.88 -4.81
N ARG A 47 -21.16 -5.89 -4.19
CA ARG A 47 -20.88 -6.29 -2.81
C ARG A 47 -19.44 -6.77 -2.68
N LEU A 48 -18.73 -6.20 -1.72
CA LEU A 48 -17.37 -6.56 -1.34
C LEU A 48 -17.36 -7.56 -0.17
N GLY A 49 -18.50 -7.71 0.54
CA GLY A 49 -18.64 -8.56 1.72
C GLY A 49 -18.43 -7.80 3.02
N ASP A 50 -18.85 -8.41 4.14
CA ASP A 50 -18.87 -7.79 5.48
C ASP A 50 -19.70 -6.48 5.55
N GLY A 51 -20.80 -6.41 4.80
CA GLY A 51 -21.67 -5.23 4.73
C GLY A 51 -21.07 -4.04 4.00
N LEU A 52 -20.10 -4.28 3.11
CA LEU A 52 -19.48 -3.27 2.26
C LEU A 52 -19.84 -3.51 0.79
N GLU A 53 -20.04 -2.42 0.07
CA GLU A 53 -20.21 -2.39 -1.38
C GLU A 53 -19.26 -1.40 -2.04
N SER A 54 -19.04 -1.57 -3.34
CA SER A 54 -18.27 -0.62 -4.15
C SER A 54 -19.21 0.33 -4.88
N TRP A 55 -18.88 1.61 -4.81
CA TRP A 55 -19.51 2.64 -5.63
C TRP A 55 -18.51 3.13 -6.66
N ARG A 56 -19.00 3.35 -7.88
CA ARG A 56 -18.24 4.01 -8.93
C ARG A 56 -18.42 5.53 -8.81
N GLY A 57 -17.45 6.24 -9.33
CA GLY A 57 -17.43 7.68 -9.35
C GLY A 57 -16.43 8.19 -10.37
N PHE A 58 -16.19 9.49 -10.30
CA PHE A 58 -15.17 10.15 -11.10
C PHE A 58 -14.40 11.16 -10.25
N TYR A 59 -13.10 11.25 -10.51
CA TYR A 59 -12.24 12.33 -10.09
C TYR A 59 -12.45 13.54 -10.99
N GLN A 60 -12.38 14.73 -10.41
CA GLN A 60 -12.45 15.99 -11.13
C GLN A 60 -11.39 16.96 -10.59
N SER A 61 -10.63 17.58 -11.48
CA SER A 61 -9.78 18.73 -11.14
C SER A 61 -9.53 19.60 -12.35
N ILE A 62 -9.44 20.92 -12.16
CA ILE A 62 -8.94 21.83 -13.19
C ILE A 62 -7.42 21.91 -13.09
N ARG A 63 -6.74 21.84 -14.23
CA ARG A 63 -5.28 21.89 -14.33
C ARG A 63 -4.84 22.91 -15.37
N PRO A 64 -3.90 23.82 -15.06
CA PRO A 64 -3.24 24.60 -16.09
C PRO A 64 -2.26 23.70 -16.85
N THR A 65 -2.33 23.73 -18.18
CA THR A 65 -1.46 22.98 -19.08
C THR A 65 -0.88 23.91 -20.15
N GLN A 66 0.05 23.39 -20.96
CA GLN A 66 0.57 24.12 -22.12
C GLN A 66 -0.50 24.41 -23.19
N MET A 67 -1.63 23.71 -23.19
CA MET A 67 -2.76 23.94 -24.09
C MET A 67 -3.81 24.90 -23.50
N GLY A 68 -3.59 25.40 -22.28
CA GLY A 68 -4.55 26.22 -21.54
C GLY A 68 -5.11 25.50 -20.31
N LEU A 69 -6.28 25.93 -19.82
CA LEU A 69 -6.96 25.25 -18.72
C LEU A 69 -7.60 23.96 -19.22
N SER A 70 -7.40 22.88 -18.48
CA SER A 70 -7.94 21.56 -18.82
C SER A 70 -8.70 20.98 -17.63
N LEU A 71 -9.91 20.49 -17.89
CA LEU A 71 -10.66 19.70 -16.93
C LEU A 71 -10.17 18.25 -16.99
N ASN A 72 -9.54 17.79 -15.91
CA ASN A 72 -9.09 16.42 -15.78
C ASN A 72 -10.20 15.58 -15.10
N ILE A 73 -10.76 14.63 -15.85
CA ILE A 73 -11.74 13.65 -15.40
C ILE A 73 -11.13 12.25 -15.48
N ASP A 74 -11.29 11.46 -14.42
CA ASP A 74 -10.91 10.04 -14.44
C ASP A 74 -11.88 9.19 -13.64
N MET A 75 -12.10 7.95 -14.05
CA MET A 75 -12.98 7.02 -13.35
C MET A 75 -12.33 6.49 -12.09
N SER A 76 -13.09 6.47 -10.99
CA SER A 76 -12.66 5.94 -9.70
C SER A 76 -13.74 5.02 -9.10
N SER A 77 -13.32 4.13 -8.20
CA SER A 77 -14.24 3.36 -7.37
C SER A 77 -13.70 3.26 -5.94
N THR A 78 -14.60 3.30 -4.96
CA THR A 78 -14.24 3.15 -3.55
C THR A 78 -15.30 2.36 -2.79
N ALA A 79 -14.93 1.84 -1.63
CA ALA A 79 -15.85 1.13 -0.75
C ALA A 79 -16.75 2.09 0.04
N PHE A 80 -18.03 1.72 0.13
CA PHE A 80 -19.08 2.33 0.94
C PHE A 80 -19.71 1.27 1.83
N ILE A 81 -20.27 1.69 2.96
CA ILE A 81 -21.02 0.81 3.86
C ILE A 81 -22.42 0.60 3.28
N GLU A 82 -22.85 -0.65 3.15
CA GLU A 82 -24.17 -0.97 2.61
C GLU A 82 -25.27 -0.37 3.52
N PRO A 83 -26.32 0.26 2.96
CA PRO A 83 -27.42 0.87 3.71
C PRO A 83 -28.43 -0.17 4.22
N LEU A 84 -27.96 -1.15 4.98
CA LEU A 84 -28.73 -2.28 5.49
C LEU A 84 -29.36 -1.99 6.85
N PRO A 85 -30.46 -2.68 7.22
CA PRO A 85 -30.84 -2.84 8.63
C PRO A 85 -29.65 -3.32 9.46
N VAL A 86 -29.46 -2.77 10.66
CA VAL A 86 -28.27 -3.09 11.47
C VAL A 86 -28.18 -4.58 11.82
N ILE A 87 -29.32 -5.23 12.03
CA ILE A 87 -29.40 -6.69 12.24
C ILE A 87 -28.80 -7.47 11.06
N GLU A 88 -29.18 -7.11 9.83
CA GLU A 88 -28.66 -7.75 8.61
C GLU A 88 -27.16 -7.47 8.42
N PHE A 89 -26.73 -6.23 8.66
CA PHE A 89 -25.31 -5.88 8.60
C PHE A 89 -24.48 -6.74 9.58
N VAL A 90 -24.96 -6.92 10.82
CA VAL A 90 -24.29 -7.74 11.83
C VAL A 90 -24.26 -9.22 11.42
N ALA A 91 -25.36 -9.75 10.87
CA ALA A 91 -25.40 -11.11 10.36
C ALA A 91 -24.38 -11.34 9.22
N GLN A 92 -24.27 -10.40 8.28
CA GLN A 92 -23.27 -10.44 7.22
C GLN A 92 -21.84 -10.36 7.77
N LEU A 93 -21.56 -9.44 8.70
CA LEU A 93 -20.25 -9.27 9.33
C LEU A 93 -19.78 -10.52 10.08
N LEU A 94 -20.69 -11.23 10.73
CA LEU A 94 -20.39 -12.46 11.46
C LEU A 94 -20.48 -13.72 10.58
N CYS A 95 -21.00 -13.60 9.35
CA CYS A 95 -21.25 -14.72 8.44
C CYS A 95 -22.11 -15.83 9.08
N ARG A 96 -23.10 -15.46 9.90
CA ARG A 96 -24.01 -16.40 10.55
C ARG A 96 -25.34 -15.74 10.92
N ASP A 97 -26.33 -16.58 11.18
CA ASP A 97 -27.58 -16.14 11.80
C ASP A 97 -27.35 -15.77 13.28
N ILE A 98 -27.74 -14.56 13.66
CA ILE A 98 -27.57 -14.02 15.02
C ILE A 98 -28.78 -14.25 15.91
N SER A 99 -29.87 -14.80 15.38
CA SER A 99 -31.05 -15.19 16.16
C SER A 99 -30.84 -16.52 16.92
N VAL A 100 -29.99 -17.41 16.38
CA VAL A 100 -29.81 -18.79 16.88
C VAL A 100 -28.86 -18.89 18.08
N ARG A 101 -27.83 -18.02 18.14
CA ARG A 101 -26.79 -18.09 19.18
C ARG A 101 -26.47 -16.71 19.75
N PRO A 102 -26.31 -16.60 21.08
CA PRO A 102 -25.83 -15.37 21.70
C PRO A 102 -24.48 -14.90 21.13
N LEU A 103 -24.25 -13.59 21.16
CA LEU A 103 -22.98 -12.99 20.77
C LEU A 103 -21.90 -13.33 21.79
N THR A 104 -20.75 -13.84 21.34
CA THR A 104 -19.54 -13.98 22.16
C THR A 104 -18.88 -12.61 22.35
N ASP A 105 -17.97 -12.48 23.32
CA ASP A 105 -17.22 -11.24 23.51
C ASP A 105 -16.40 -10.86 22.27
N SER A 106 -15.85 -11.85 21.57
CA SER A 106 -15.17 -11.65 20.28
C SER A 106 -16.11 -11.06 19.22
N ASP A 107 -17.34 -11.58 19.12
CA ASP A 107 -18.36 -11.03 18.20
C ASP A 107 -18.68 -9.58 18.56
N ARG A 108 -18.86 -9.28 19.85
CA ARG A 108 -19.18 -7.92 20.33
C ARG A 108 -18.06 -6.94 20.02
N VAL A 109 -16.80 -7.34 20.22
CA VAL A 109 -15.63 -6.52 19.87
C VAL A 109 -15.59 -6.27 18.35
N LYS A 110 -15.84 -7.31 17.53
CA LYS A 110 -15.89 -7.18 16.07
C LYS A 110 -16.99 -6.22 15.60
N ILE A 111 -18.21 -6.37 16.12
CA ILE A 111 -19.35 -5.49 15.80
C ILE A 111 -19.07 -4.06 16.25
N LYS A 112 -18.59 -3.87 17.49
CA LYS A 112 -18.24 -2.55 18.03
C LYS A 112 -17.21 -1.86 17.14
N LYS A 113 -16.18 -2.58 16.69
CA LYS A 113 -15.14 -2.05 15.79
C LYS A 113 -15.71 -1.68 14.41
N ALA A 114 -16.66 -2.45 13.89
CA ALA A 114 -17.28 -2.20 12.60
C ALA A 114 -18.23 -1.00 12.62
N LEU A 115 -19.14 -0.93 13.60
CA LEU A 115 -20.21 0.08 13.67
C LEU A 115 -19.80 1.41 14.33
N ARG A 116 -18.70 1.47 15.10
CA ARG A 116 -18.27 2.71 15.74
C ARG A 116 -18.02 3.81 14.70
N GLY A 117 -18.68 4.95 14.87
CA GLY A 117 -18.62 6.10 13.99
C GLY A 117 -19.62 6.07 12.82
N VAL A 118 -20.27 4.94 12.57
CA VAL A 118 -21.29 4.79 11.53
C VAL A 118 -22.57 5.54 11.93
N LYS A 119 -23.18 6.22 10.97
CA LYS A 119 -24.48 6.89 11.12
C LYS A 119 -25.60 5.90 10.80
N VAL A 120 -26.61 5.88 11.67
CA VAL A 120 -27.84 5.10 11.49
C VAL A 120 -29.05 6.02 11.57
N GLU A 121 -30.12 5.66 10.90
CA GLU A 121 -31.44 6.27 11.05
C GLU A 121 -32.39 5.33 11.77
N VAL A 122 -33.30 5.91 12.56
CA VAL A 122 -34.29 5.13 13.31
C VAL A 122 -35.51 4.79 12.45
N THR A 123 -36.02 3.57 12.60
CA THR A 123 -37.15 3.06 11.81
C THR A 123 -38.49 3.02 12.57
N HIS A 124 -38.45 3.05 13.90
CA HIS A 124 -39.62 2.87 14.79
C HIS A 124 -40.57 4.08 14.92
N ARG A 125 -40.26 5.25 14.34
CA ARG A 125 -41.01 6.51 14.54
C ARG A 125 -41.85 6.92 13.32
N GLY A 126 -42.44 5.97 12.61
CA GLY A 126 -43.22 6.24 11.39
C GLY A 126 -42.36 6.93 10.33
N ASN A 127 -42.74 8.13 9.89
CA ASN A 127 -42.04 8.90 8.85
C ASN A 127 -40.80 9.65 9.35
N MET A 128 -40.61 9.78 10.67
CA MET A 128 -39.49 10.53 11.23
C MET A 128 -38.20 9.68 11.25
N ARG A 129 -37.31 9.91 10.28
CA ARG A 129 -36.01 9.21 10.13
C ARG A 129 -34.85 9.97 10.79
N ARG A 130 -34.88 10.10 12.12
CA ARG A 130 -33.81 10.80 12.85
C ARG A 130 -32.50 10.03 12.75
N LYS A 131 -31.40 10.75 12.43
CA LYS A 131 -30.06 10.19 12.24
C LYS A 131 -29.23 10.32 13.52
N TYR A 132 -28.46 9.29 13.84
CA TYR A 132 -27.57 9.20 14.99
C TYR A 132 -26.22 8.63 14.59
N ARG A 133 -25.14 9.06 15.25
CA ARG A 133 -23.82 8.46 15.10
C ARG A 133 -23.55 7.50 16.24
N ILE A 134 -23.16 6.27 15.92
CA ILE A 134 -22.86 5.22 16.89
C ILE A 134 -21.54 5.51 17.59
N SER A 135 -21.57 5.59 18.93
CA SER A 135 -20.39 5.72 19.77
C SER A 135 -19.87 4.37 20.26
N GLY A 136 -20.77 3.39 20.44
CA GLY A 136 -20.43 2.06 20.92
C GLY A 136 -21.61 1.11 20.98
N LEU A 137 -21.42 0.01 21.72
CA LEU A 137 -22.44 -0.98 22.05
C LEU A 137 -22.54 -1.08 23.56
N THR A 138 -23.74 -1.36 24.08
CA THR A 138 -23.94 -1.66 25.49
C THR A 138 -23.26 -2.97 25.88
N SER A 139 -22.92 -3.15 27.16
CA SER A 139 -22.41 -4.42 27.73
C SER A 139 -23.53 -5.39 28.08
N GLN A 140 -24.70 -4.88 28.47
CA GLN A 140 -25.89 -5.67 28.76
C GLN A 140 -26.72 -5.95 27.51
N ALA A 141 -27.52 -7.02 27.55
CA ALA A 141 -28.54 -7.35 26.55
C ALA A 141 -29.71 -6.36 26.62
N THR A 142 -30.44 -6.18 25.51
CA THR A 142 -31.56 -5.22 25.42
C THR A 142 -32.65 -5.49 26.47
N ARG A 143 -32.93 -6.76 26.80
CA ARG A 143 -33.90 -7.14 27.84
C ARG A 143 -33.53 -6.70 29.27
N GLU A 144 -32.23 -6.65 29.57
CA GLU A 144 -31.69 -6.33 30.90
C GLU A 144 -31.34 -4.85 31.04
N LEU A 145 -31.25 -4.13 29.92
CA LEU A 145 -30.80 -2.76 29.89
C LEU A 145 -31.92 -1.81 30.35
N SER A 146 -31.66 -1.09 31.44
CA SER A 146 -32.54 -0.05 31.97
C SER A 146 -31.91 1.34 31.87
N PHE A 147 -32.75 2.37 31.84
CA PHE A 147 -32.30 3.75 31.78
C PHE A 147 -33.32 4.68 32.45
N PRO A 148 -32.87 5.84 32.98
CA PRO A 148 -33.77 6.86 33.50
C PRO A 148 -34.53 7.51 32.34
N VAL A 149 -35.86 7.46 32.38
CA VAL A 149 -36.75 8.00 31.34
C VAL A 149 -36.97 9.50 31.52
N ASP A 150 -36.92 9.98 32.76
CA ASP A 150 -37.12 11.37 33.14
C ASP A 150 -36.09 11.82 34.20
N ASP A 151 -36.00 13.13 34.44
CA ASP A 151 -35.17 13.70 35.50
C ASP A 151 -35.75 13.42 36.91
N ARG A 152 -36.94 12.80 37.00
CA ARG A 152 -37.58 12.39 38.27
C ARG A 152 -37.13 11.00 38.74
N GLY A 153 -36.29 10.33 37.96
CA GLY A 153 -35.69 9.04 38.31
C GLY A 153 -36.53 7.82 37.94
N THR A 154 -37.57 7.96 37.12
CA THR A 154 -38.36 6.82 36.65
C THR A 154 -37.48 5.93 35.77
N VAL A 155 -37.18 4.71 36.21
CA VAL A 155 -36.38 3.74 35.45
C VAL A 155 -37.29 2.78 34.71
N LYS A 156 -37.06 2.62 33.40
CA LYS A 156 -37.69 1.56 32.59
C LYS A 156 -36.62 0.76 31.87
N THR A 157 -36.95 -0.49 31.54
CA THR A 157 -36.14 -1.27 30.59
C THR A 157 -36.35 -0.75 29.18
N VAL A 158 -35.36 -0.96 28.30
CA VAL A 158 -35.49 -0.58 26.88
C VAL A 158 -36.67 -1.29 26.23
N VAL A 159 -36.89 -2.58 26.52
CA VAL A 159 -38.02 -3.35 25.99
C VAL A 159 -39.36 -2.74 26.41
N GLN A 160 -39.52 -2.44 27.71
CA GLN A 160 -40.75 -1.86 28.23
C GLN A 160 -41.01 -0.48 27.63
N TYR A 161 -39.99 0.38 27.58
CA TYR A 161 -40.12 1.71 27.00
C TYR A 161 -40.55 1.68 25.53
N PHE A 162 -39.97 0.79 24.73
CA PHE A 162 -40.31 0.69 23.30
C PHE A 162 -41.72 0.14 23.06
N LEU A 163 -42.17 -0.82 23.88
CA LEU A 163 -43.53 -1.35 23.79
C LEU A 163 -44.56 -0.29 24.18
N GLU A 164 -44.38 0.38 25.32
CA GLU A 164 -45.35 1.35 25.84
C GLU A 164 -45.39 2.65 25.03
N THR A 165 -44.23 3.14 24.56
CA THR A 165 -44.13 4.45 23.89
C THR A 165 -44.40 4.36 22.39
N TYR A 166 -43.94 3.29 21.74
CA TYR A 166 -44.00 3.16 20.28
C TYR A 166 -44.84 1.96 19.81
N GLY A 167 -45.39 1.14 20.71
CA GLY A 167 -46.08 -0.09 20.34
C GLY A 167 -45.16 -1.12 19.67
N PHE A 168 -43.83 -1.02 19.85
CA PHE A 168 -42.86 -1.85 19.14
C PHE A 168 -42.38 -3.01 20.02
N ASN A 169 -42.72 -4.24 19.63
CA ASN A 169 -42.27 -5.43 20.33
C ASN A 169 -40.91 -5.92 19.81
N ILE A 170 -39.86 -5.72 20.62
CA ILE A 170 -38.48 -6.11 20.28
C ILE A 170 -38.35 -7.63 20.29
N GLN A 171 -37.87 -8.23 19.20
CA GLN A 171 -37.73 -9.70 19.09
C GLN A 171 -36.34 -10.17 19.55
N HIS A 172 -35.29 -9.49 19.11
CA HIS A 172 -33.88 -9.79 19.36
C HIS A 172 -33.41 -9.20 20.71
N THR A 173 -34.12 -9.55 21.78
CA THR A 173 -33.91 -8.98 23.12
C THR A 173 -32.58 -9.37 23.78
N THR A 174 -31.93 -10.43 23.27
CA THR A 174 -30.59 -10.91 23.68
C THR A 174 -29.45 -10.06 23.11
N LEU A 175 -29.67 -9.31 22.03
CA LEU A 175 -28.65 -8.47 21.42
C LEU A 175 -28.41 -7.20 22.25
N PRO A 176 -27.21 -6.60 22.19
CA PRO A 176 -26.97 -5.30 22.80
C PRO A 176 -27.65 -4.16 22.04
N CYS A 177 -27.85 -3.04 22.72
CA CYS A 177 -28.25 -1.80 22.08
C CYS A 177 -27.04 -1.08 21.47
N LEU A 178 -27.31 -0.30 20.43
CA LEU A 178 -26.39 0.73 19.94
C LEU A 178 -26.40 1.89 20.94
N GLN A 179 -25.21 2.32 21.33
CA GLN A 179 -25.04 3.54 22.12
C GLN A 179 -24.81 4.71 21.16
N VAL A 180 -25.64 5.74 21.28
CA VAL A 180 -25.58 6.95 20.46
C VAL A 180 -25.70 8.21 21.32
N GLY A 181 -25.41 9.38 20.75
CA GLY A 181 -25.54 10.66 21.46
C GLY A 181 -24.30 11.00 22.30
N ASN A 182 -24.51 11.81 23.35
CA ASN A 182 -23.44 12.28 24.23
C ASN A 182 -22.98 11.16 25.19
N GLN A 183 -21.69 11.09 25.51
CA GLN A 183 -21.17 10.13 26.48
C GLN A 183 -21.73 10.34 27.89
N GLN A 184 -22.06 11.58 28.27
CA GLN A 184 -22.64 11.91 29.58
C GLN A 184 -24.13 11.56 29.70
N ARG A 185 -24.86 11.57 28.57
CA ARG A 185 -26.28 11.19 28.49
C ARG A 185 -26.47 10.30 27.25
N PRO A 186 -26.10 9.01 27.36
CA PRO A 186 -26.19 8.09 26.23
C PRO A 186 -27.64 7.74 25.93
N ASN A 187 -27.97 7.69 24.63
CA ASN A 187 -29.21 7.12 24.15
C ASN A 187 -28.97 5.67 23.72
N TYR A 188 -29.90 4.79 24.06
CA TYR A 188 -29.84 3.37 23.71
C TYR A 188 -30.85 3.05 22.63
N LEU A 189 -30.37 2.54 21.50
CA LEU A 189 -31.22 2.14 20.37
C LEU A 189 -31.08 0.63 20.15
N PRO A 190 -32.17 -0.15 20.23
CA PRO A 190 -32.16 -1.54 19.78
C PRO A 190 -31.68 -1.64 18.32
N MET A 191 -30.88 -2.66 18.00
CA MET A 191 -30.37 -2.83 16.64
C MET A 191 -31.49 -3.01 15.59
N GLU A 192 -32.62 -3.61 15.98
CA GLU A 192 -33.77 -3.85 15.10
C GLU A 192 -34.41 -2.57 14.56
N VAL A 193 -34.33 -1.48 15.32
CA VAL A 193 -34.99 -0.22 14.97
C VAL A 193 -34.04 0.75 14.26
N CYS A 194 -32.92 0.24 13.75
CA CYS A 194 -31.86 1.03 13.14
C CYS A 194 -31.52 0.53 11.73
N LYS A 195 -31.37 1.47 10.80
CA LYS A 195 -30.86 1.23 9.44
C LYS A 195 -29.61 2.08 9.21
N ILE A 196 -28.59 1.53 8.55
CA ILE A 196 -27.39 2.28 8.17
C ILE A 196 -27.75 3.31 7.11
N VAL A 197 -27.31 4.56 7.31
CA VAL A 197 -27.52 5.66 6.35
C VAL A 197 -26.67 5.43 5.10
N GLU A 198 -27.25 5.60 3.92
CA GLU A 198 -26.54 5.47 2.62
C GLU A 198 -25.48 6.58 2.43
N GLY A 199 -24.48 6.35 1.57
CA GLY A 199 -23.45 7.34 1.23
C GLY A 199 -22.32 7.47 2.25
N GLN A 200 -22.14 6.49 3.13
CA GLN A 200 -21.04 6.48 4.10
C GLN A 200 -19.82 5.74 3.56
N ARG A 201 -18.79 6.50 3.17
CA ARG A 201 -17.52 5.94 2.70
C ARG A 201 -16.86 5.07 3.79
N TYR A 202 -16.38 3.89 3.40
CA TYR A 202 -15.53 3.07 4.24
C TYR A 202 -14.06 3.52 4.13
N SER A 203 -13.49 4.03 5.22
CA SER A 203 -12.13 4.58 5.25
C SER A 203 -11.05 3.64 5.77
N LYS A 204 -11.44 2.49 6.35
CA LYS A 204 -10.51 1.51 6.93
C LYS A 204 -9.93 0.61 5.83
N ARG A 205 -8.85 -0.10 6.16
CA ARG A 205 -8.21 -1.06 5.24
C ARG A 205 -9.16 -2.22 4.90
N LEU A 206 -9.34 -2.46 3.61
CA LEU A 206 -10.04 -3.63 3.08
C LEU A 206 -9.18 -4.89 3.27
N ASN A 207 -9.84 -6.02 3.51
CA ASN A 207 -9.16 -7.32 3.54
C ASN A 207 -8.84 -7.82 2.11
N GLU A 208 -8.01 -8.85 1.98
CA GLU A 208 -7.57 -9.36 0.66
C GLU A 208 -8.72 -9.81 -0.24
N LYS A 209 -9.78 -10.40 0.33
CA LYS A 209 -10.96 -10.83 -0.42
C LYS A 209 -11.71 -9.62 -0.98
N GLN A 210 -11.90 -8.58 -0.16
CA GLN A 210 -12.54 -7.32 -0.53
C GLN A 210 -11.71 -6.57 -1.58
N ILE A 211 -10.39 -6.50 -1.42
CA ILE A 211 -9.48 -5.91 -2.42
C ILE A 211 -9.60 -6.66 -3.74
N THR A 212 -9.57 -7.99 -3.72
CA THR A 212 -9.73 -8.81 -4.93
C THR A 212 -11.09 -8.59 -5.59
N ALA A 213 -12.16 -8.49 -4.79
CA ALA A 213 -13.50 -8.19 -5.29
C ALA A 213 -13.56 -6.80 -5.94
N LEU A 214 -12.95 -5.79 -5.32
CA LEU A 214 -12.87 -4.42 -5.85
C LEU A 214 -12.06 -4.37 -7.16
N LEU A 215 -10.90 -5.05 -7.20
CA LEU A 215 -10.06 -5.12 -8.40
C LEU A 215 -10.76 -5.76 -9.59
N LYS A 216 -11.62 -6.77 -9.36
CA LYS A 216 -12.41 -7.39 -10.44
C LYS A 216 -13.34 -6.40 -11.13
N VAL A 217 -13.78 -5.34 -10.45
CA VAL A 217 -14.69 -4.33 -10.99
C VAL A 217 -13.95 -3.11 -11.53
N THR A 218 -12.77 -2.79 -10.98
CA THR A 218 -12.01 -1.59 -11.36
C THR A 218 -10.98 -1.84 -12.47
N CYS A 219 -10.55 -3.09 -12.68
CA CYS A 219 -9.61 -3.44 -13.74
C CYS A 219 -10.31 -3.41 -15.12
N GLN A 220 -10.16 -2.28 -15.83
CA GLN A 220 -10.72 -2.06 -17.15
C GLN A 220 -9.63 -1.88 -18.20
N ARG A 221 -9.92 -2.27 -19.45
CA ARG A 221 -9.04 -1.99 -20.60
C ARG A 221 -9.08 -0.49 -20.93
N PRO A 222 -7.99 0.10 -21.47
CA PRO A 222 -7.93 1.53 -21.76
C PRO A 222 -9.10 2.05 -22.61
N GLN A 223 -9.48 1.35 -23.68
CA GLN A 223 -10.61 1.73 -24.54
C GLN A 223 -11.96 1.77 -23.81
N GLU A 224 -12.20 0.86 -22.86
CA GLU A 224 -13.44 0.87 -22.09
C GLU A 224 -13.43 1.99 -21.04
N ARG A 225 -12.27 2.24 -20.42
CA ARG A 225 -12.10 3.38 -19.50
C ARG A 225 -12.31 4.72 -20.20
N GLU A 226 -11.79 4.86 -21.42
CA GLU A 226 -11.97 6.06 -22.26
C GLU A 226 -13.46 6.33 -22.55
N LYS A 227 -14.20 5.31 -22.97
CA LYS A 227 -15.66 5.40 -23.17
C LYS A 227 -16.39 5.80 -21.89
N ASP A 228 -16.03 5.21 -20.76
CA ASP A 228 -16.65 5.52 -19.47
C ASP A 228 -16.39 6.97 -19.03
N ILE A 229 -15.19 7.51 -19.31
CA ILE A 229 -14.86 8.93 -19.06
C ILE A 229 -15.75 9.82 -19.92
N LEU A 230 -15.80 9.58 -21.23
CA LEU A 230 -16.62 10.36 -22.16
C LEU A 230 -18.11 10.30 -21.79
N GLN A 231 -18.62 9.12 -21.46
CA GLN A 231 -20.01 8.96 -21.00
C GLN A 231 -20.28 9.76 -19.71
N THR A 232 -19.32 9.82 -18.80
CA THR A 232 -19.44 10.62 -17.56
C THR A 232 -19.49 12.11 -17.87
N VAL A 233 -18.64 12.60 -18.79
CA VAL A 233 -18.66 14.00 -19.24
C VAL A 233 -20.01 14.35 -19.85
N HIS A 234 -20.52 13.53 -20.78
CA HIS A 234 -21.83 13.75 -21.39
C HIS A 234 -22.98 13.68 -20.37
N HIS A 235 -22.95 12.72 -19.42
CA HIS A 235 -23.99 12.60 -18.39
C HIS A 235 -24.00 13.76 -17.39
N ASN A 236 -22.85 14.36 -17.13
CA ASN A 236 -22.75 15.55 -16.29
C ASN A 236 -23.23 16.80 -17.02
N ALA A 237 -23.29 16.79 -18.36
CA ALA A 237 -23.79 17.88 -19.20
C ALA A 237 -23.22 19.24 -18.76
N TYR A 238 -21.89 19.33 -18.63
CA TYR A 238 -21.22 20.52 -18.11
C TYR A 238 -21.54 21.80 -18.89
N TYR A 239 -21.98 21.68 -20.16
CA TYR A 239 -22.45 22.81 -20.96
C TYR A 239 -23.78 23.40 -20.47
N GLU A 240 -24.58 22.65 -19.71
CA GLU A 240 -25.84 23.09 -19.07
C GLU A 240 -25.64 23.46 -17.59
N ASP A 241 -24.41 23.38 -17.07
CA ASP A 241 -24.14 23.69 -15.66
C ASP A 241 -24.39 25.20 -15.41
N PRO A 242 -25.39 25.58 -14.60
CA PRO A 242 -25.74 26.97 -14.38
C PRO A 242 -24.62 27.75 -13.70
N TYR A 243 -23.81 27.10 -12.86
CA TYR A 243 -22.67 27.73 -12.20
C TYR A 243 -21.53 27.96 -13.18
N ALA A 244 -21.26 27.00 -14.08
CA ALA A 244 -20.24 27.19 -15.11
C ALA A 244 -20.64 28.29 -16.10
N GLN A 245 -21.91 28.34 -16.51
CA GLN A 245 -22.45 29.36 -17.41
C GLN A 245 -22.36 30.78 -16.84
N GLU A 246 -22.70 30.97 -15.56
CA GLU A 246 -22.60 32.26 -14.86
C GLU A 246 -21.16 32.80 -14.87
N PHE A 247 -20.17 31.91 -14.72
CA PHE A 247 -18.75 32.27 -14.77
C PHE A 247 -18.18 32.29 -16.21
N GLY A 248 -19.02 32.12 -17.24
CA GLY A 248 -18.60 32.10 -18.64
C GLY A 248 -17.69 30.92 -19.02
N ILE A 249 -17.71 29.84 -18.22
CA ILE A 249 -16.88 28.65 -18.44
C ILE A 249 -17.58 27.74 -19.46
N LYS A 250 -16.84 27.38 -20.51
CA LYS A 250 -17.26 26.38 -21.50
C LYS A 250 -16.27 25.22 -21.48
N ILE A 251 -16.80 24.01 -21.42
CA ILE A 251 -16.01 22.77 -21.36
C ILE A 251 -16.19 22.04 -22.69
N ASP A 252 -15.06 21.66 -23.31
CA ASP A 252 -15.06 20.78 -24.47
C ASP A 252 -15.42 19.36 -24.03
N GLU A 253 -16.26 18.69 -24.81
CA GLU A 253 -16.69 17.32 -24.54
C GLU A 253 -15.72 16.28 -25.13
N GLN A 254 -14.78 16.71 -25.98
CA GLN A 254 -13.77 15.85 -26.57
C GLN A 254 -12.52 15.73 -25.71
N LEU A 255 -11.84 14.59 -25.81
CA LEU A 255 -10.54 14.41 -25.19
C LEU A 255 -9.48 15.26 -25.88
N ALA A 256 -8.61 15.87 -25.07
CA ALA A 256 -7.49 16.63 -25.60
C ALA A 256 -6.50 15.71 -26.34
N SER A 257 -6.22 16.03 -27.60
CA SER A 257 -5.25 15.31 -28.43
C SER A 257 -3.84 15.85 -28.21
N VAL A 258 -2.89 14.96 -27.94
CA VAL A 258 -1.48 15.31 -27.69
C VAL A 258 -0.57 14.44 -28.53
N GLU A 259 0.42 15.06 -29.18
CA GLU A 259 1.46 14.33 -29.88
C GLU A 259 2.42 13.65 -28.89
N ALA A 260 2.55 12.33 -28.99
CA ALA A 260 3.41 11.53 -28.13
C ALA A 260 4.59 10.94 -28.90
N ARG A 261 5.69 10.64 -28.19
CA ARG A 261 6.86 9.96 -28.76
C ARG A 261 7.12 8.65 -28.02
N VAL A 262 7.39 7.58 -28.78
CA VAL A 262 7.80 6.29 -28.23
C VAL A 262 9.33 6.22 -28.25
N LEU A 263 9.95 6.28 -27.08
CA LEU A 263 11.41 6.19 -26.97
C LEU A 263 11.89 4.76 -27.29
N PRO A 264 13.02 4.60 -28.00
CA PRO A 264 13.58 3.27 -28.24
C PRO A 264 14.02 2.63 -26.91
N PRO A 265 13.76 1.33 -26.70
CA PRO A 265 14.17 0.65 -25.48
C PRO A 265 15.70 0.48 -25.41
N PRO A 266 16.31 0.52 -24.22
CA PRO A 266 17.74 0.29 -24.09
C PRO A 266 18.07 -1.18 -24.31
N ARG A 267 19.25 -1.47 -24.88
CA ARG A 267 19.73 -2.84 -25.04
C ARG A 267 20.32 -3.36 -23.73
N LEU A 268 19.86 -4.54 -23.30
CA LEU A 268 20.31 -5.20 -22.09
C LEU A 268 21.40 -6.22 -22.41
N LYS A 269 22.48 -6.23 -21.64
CA LYS A 269 23.58 -7.19 -21.72
C LYS A 269 23.45 -8.24 -20.62
N TYR A 270 23.69 -9.48 -21.02
CA TYR A 270 23.76 -10.69 -20.22
C TYR A 270 25.14 -11.35 -20.37
N HIS A 271 25.38 -12.45 -19.65
CA HIS A 271 26.68 -13.13 -19.67
C HIS A 271 26.97 -13.81 -21.02
N ASP A 272 28.23 -13.81 -21.43
CA ASP A 272 28.65 -14.30 -22.76
C ASP A 272 28.56 -15.83 -22.92
N SER A 273 28.45 -16.57 -21.82
CA SER A 273 28.20 -18.02 -21.84
C SER A 273 26.71 -18.40 -21.98
N GLY A 274 25.81 -17.41 -21.97
CA GLY A 274 24.42 -17.60 -22.37
C GLY A 274 24.30 -17.79 -23.88
N ARG A 275 23.26 -18.49 -24.34
CA ARG A 275 22.94 -18.60 -25.77
C ARG A 275 22.54 -17.24 -26.35
N GLU A 276 21.85 -16.43 -25.55
CA GLU A 276 21.55 -15.03 -25.83
C GLU A 276 22.37 -14.13 -24.88
N LYS A 277 23.24 -13.31 -25.46
CA LYS A 277 24.18 -12.45 -24.72
C LYS A 277 23.65 -11.03 -24.53
N ASP A 278 22.68 -10.64 -25.33
CA ASP A 278 22.00 -9.35 -25.24
C ASP A 278 20.56 -9.47 -25.71
N VAL A 279 19.72 -8.54 -25.29
CA VAL A 279 18.32 -8.48 -25.68
C VAL A 279 17.88 -7.03 -25.82
N LEU A 280 17.09 -6.76 -26.87
CA LEU A 280 16.34 -5.53 -27.01
C LEU A 280 14.90 -5.80 -26.54
N PRO A 281 14.45 -5.19 -25.43
CA PRO A 281 13.08 -5.36 -24.94
C PRO A 281 12.04 -5.00 -26.00
N ARG A 282 10.91 -5.72 -26.01
CA ARG A 282 9.77 -5.42 -26.89
C ARG A 282 8.59 -5.02 -26.03
N VAL A 283 8.03 -3.83 -26.27
CA VAL A 283 6.90 -3.29 -25.49
C VAL A 283 7.17 -3.34 -23.98
N GLY A 284 8.41 -3.02 -23.59
CA GLY A 284 8.85 -3.03 -22.19
C GLY A 284 9.04 -4.43 -21.57
N GLN A 285 8.99 -5.51 -22.35
CA GLN A 285 9.06 -6.89 -21.84
C GLN A 285 10.23 -7.69 -22.43
N TRP A 286 10.77 -8.59 -21.61
CA TRP A 286 11.75 -9.63 -21.97
C TRP A 286 11.71 -10.74 -20.91
N ASN A 287 12.43 -11.85 -21.14
CA ASN A 287 12.52 -12.96 -20.21
C ASN A 287 13.95 -13.53 -20.12
N MET A 288 14.16 -14.46 -19.18
CA MET A 288 15.45 -15.11 -18.91
C MET A 288 15.74 -16.34 -19.78
N MET A 289 14.84 -16.71 -20.72
CA MET A 289 15.12 -17.87 -21.58
C MET A 289 16.40 -17.64 -22.37
N ASN A 290 17.23 -18.69 -22.48
CA ASN A 290 18.53 -18.69 -23.17
C ASN A 290 19.60 -17.75 -22.59
N LYS A 291 19.34 -17.05 -21.48
CA LYS A 291 20.23 -16.04 -20.91
C LYS A 291 20.81 -16.51 -19.59
N LYS A 292 21.99 -16.00 -19.27
CA LYS A 292 22.62 -16.12 -17.95
C LYS A 292 22.89 -14.74 -17.40
N MET A 293 22.63 -14.55 -16.11
CA MET A 293 22.86 -13.29 -15.39
C MET A 293 24.28 -12.81 -15.60
N VAL A 294 24.49 -11.50 -15.78
CA VAL A 294 25.81 -10.94 -16.10
C VAL A 294 26.85 -11.23 -15.01
N ASN A 295 26.43 -11.26 -13.74
CA ASN A 295 27.25 -11.69 -12.62
C ASN A 295 26.39 -12.52 -11.66
N GLY A 296 26.63 -13.83 -11.64
CA GLY A 296 25.98 -14.74 -10.70
C GLY A 296 26.66 -14.70 -9.33
N GLY A 297 25.88 -14.43 -8.29
CA GLY A 297 26.33 -14.52 -6.91
C GLY A 297 26.65 -15.96 -6.50
N ARG A 298 27.43 -16.08 -5.42
CA ARG A 298 27.83 -17.37 -4.84
C ARG A 298 26.99 -17.67 -3.61
N VAL A 299 26.37 -18.85 -3.58
CA VAL A 299 25.60 -19.38 -2.43
C VAL A 299 26.07 -20.80 -2.20
N GLY A 300 27.10 -20.96 -1.37
CA GLY A 300 27.67 -22.25 -1.01
C GLY A 300 27.12 -22.80 0.30
N HIS A 301 26.69 -21.92 1.21
CA HIS A 301 26.27 -22.26 2.56
C HIS A 301 24.84 -21.76 2.82
N TRP A 302 23.85 -22.62 2.60
CA TRP A 302 22.43 -22.23 2.73
C TRP A 302 21.58 -23.29 3.41
N ALA A 303 20.45 -22.87 3.98
CA ALA A 303 19.50 -23.74 4.67
C ALA A 303 18.05 -23.42 4.30
N CYS A 304 17.13 -24.31 4.68
CA CYS A 304 15.68 -24.10 4.51
C CYS A 304 14.90 -24.34 5.80
N ILE A 305 13.91 -23.47 6.07
CA ILE A 305 12.88 -23.67 7.09
C ILE A 305 11.49 -23.67 6.44
N ASN A 306 10.66 -24.64 6.79
CA ASN A 306 9.28 -24.75 6.36
C ASN A 306 8.33 -24.43 7.53
N PHE A 307 7.59 -23.32 7.43
CA PHE A 307 6.56 -22.95 8.39
C PHE A 307 5.15 -23.42 8.01
N SER A 308 5.01 -24.11 6.88
CA SER A 308 3.70 -24.53 6.34
C SER A 308 3.42 -26.00 6.66
N ARG A 309 2.46 -26.24 7.56
CA ARG A 309 2.12 -27.60 8.04
C ARG A 309 1.65 -28.56 6.95
N ASN A 310 1.09 -28.04 5.86
CA ASN A 310 0.62 -28.84 4.72
C ASN A 310 1.73 -29.23 3.74
N VAL A 311 2.92 -28.63 3.84
CA VAL A 311 4.06 -28.99 2.98
C VAL A 311 4.86 -30.08 3.69
N GLN A 312 4.89 -31.27 3.11
CA GLN A 312 5.72 -32.37 3.58
C GLN A 312 7.20 -32.11 3.29
N ASP A 313 8.09 -32.66 4.12
CA ASP A 313 9.54 -32.48 3.99
C ASP A 313 10.07 -32.87 2.60
N ASN A 314 9.54 -33.92 1.99
CA ASN A 314 9.94 -34.33 0.64
C ASN A 314 9.58 -33.26 -0.42
N ALA A 315 8.39 -32.68 -0.34
CA ALA A 315 7.97 -31.62 -1.25
C ALA A 315 8.83 -30.35 -1.09
N ALA A 316 9.18 -30.00 0.16
CA ALA A 316 10.09 -28.89 0.44
C ALA A 316 11.51 -29.15 -0.12
N LYS A 317 12.04 -30.37 0.04
CA LYS A 317 13.34 -30.77 -0.52
C LYS A 317 13.36 -30.66 -2.04
N VAL A 318 12.38 -31.26 -2.72
CA VAL A 318 12.25 -31.19 -4.19
C VAL A 318 12.18 -29.74 -4.66
N PHE A 319 11.36 -28.90 -4.01
CA PHE A 319 11.27 -27.49 -4.36
C PHE A 319 12.60 -26.74 -4.21
N CYS A 320 13.33 -26.96 -3.11
CA CYS A 320 14.60 -26.29 -2.90
C CYS A 320 15.67 -26.75 -3.90
N HIS A 321 15.70 -28.04 -4.24
CA HIS A 321 16.60 -28.61 -5.23
C HIS A 321 16.35 -28.02 -6.63
N GLU A 322 15.08 -27.96 -7.05
CA GLU A 322 14.68 -27.37 -8.34
C GLU A 322 14.98 -25.86 -8.41
N LEU A 323 14.82 -25.15 -7.30
CA LEU A 323 15.23 -23.75 -7.20
C LEU A 323 16.74 -23.58 -7.31
N ALA A 324 17.52 -24.45 -6.64
CA ALA A 324 18.99 -24.45 -6.73
C ALA A 324 19.46 -24.70 -8.18
N ILE A 325 18.87 -25.69 -8.86
CA ILE A 325 19.12 -25.94 -10.29
C ILE A 325 18.80 -24.69 -11.12
N MET A 326 17.66 -24.04 -10.88
CA MET A 326 17.30 -22.83 -11.62
C MET A 326 18.29 -21.68 -11.40
N CYS A 327 18.80 -21.51 -10.18
CA CYS A 327 19.87 -20.55 -9.89
C CYS A 327 21.15 -20.87 -10.71
N GLN A 328 21.55 -22.14 -10.79
CA GLN A 328 22.70 -22.58 -11.57
C GLN A 328 22.49 -22.36 -13.08
N ILE A 329 21.33 -22.75 -13.63
CA ILE A 329 20.96 -22.51 -15.04
C ILE A 329 21.04 -21.01 -15.36
N SER A 330 20.58 -20.17 -14.42
CA SER A 330 20.60 -18.71 -14.55
C SER A 330 21.99 -18.09 -14.42
N GLY A 331 23.04 -18.88 -14.10
CA GLY A 331 24.43 -18.44 -14.06
C GLY A 331 25.00 -18.20 -12.66
N MET A 332 24.29 -18.56 -11.59
CA MET A 332 24.80 -18.45 -10.22
C MET A 332 25.69 -19.64 -9.83
N ASN A 333 26.66 -19.41 -8.92
CA ASN A 333 27.36 -20.50 -8.25
C ASN A 333 26.57 -20.89 -7.00
N PHE A 334 25.65 -21.83 -7.15
CA PHE A 334 24.70 -22.21 -6.11
C PHE A 334 24.89 -23.70 -5.73
N ALA A 335 25.08 -23.99 -4.43
CA ALA A 335 25.22 -25.36 -3.94
C ALA A 335 23.89 -26.12 -4.09
N PRO A 336 23.87 -27.32 -4.69
CA PRO A 336 22.63 -28.03 -4.99
C PRO A 336 21.85 -28.45 -3.74
N GLU A 337 22.56 -28.79 -2.66
CA GLU A 337 21.98 -29.26 -1.41
C GLU A 337 22.22 -28.26 -0.26
N PRO A 338 21.27 -28.14 0.69
CA PRO A 338 21.45 -27.33 1.86
C PRO A 338 22.45 -27.97 2.83
N VAL A 339 23.07 -27.13 3.67
CA VAL A 339 24.08 -27.57 4.65
C VAL A 339 23.50 -28.40 5.79
N LEU A 340 22.18 -28.37 5.93
CA LEU A 340 21.41 -29.07 6.94
C LEU A 340 20.05 -29.50 6.35
N PRO A 341 19.48 -30.64 6.76
CA PRO A 341 18.14 -31.07 6.33
C PRO A 341 17.07 -30.01 6.60
N VAL A 342 16.05 -29.91 5.75
CA VAL A 342 14.94 -28.95 5.91
C VAL A 342 14.32 -29.05 7.31
N LEU A 343 14.19 -27.91 7.99
CA LEU A 343 13.55 -27.84 9.30
C LEU A 343 12.08 -27.46 9.15
N SER A 344 11.16 -28.31 9.62
CA SER A 344 9.75 -27.98 9.73
C SER A 344 9.44 -27.37 11.11
N ALA A 345 8.86 -26.18 11.13
CA ALA A 345 8.57 -25.41 12.35
C ALA A 345 7.16 -24.83 12.33
N ARG A 346 6.61 -24.51 13.50
CA ARG A 346 5.30 -23.86 13.58
C ARG A 346 5.47 -22.32 13.58
N PRO A 347 4.58 -21.54 12.92
CA PRO A 347 4.65 -20.08 12.87
C PRO A 347 4.80 -19.40 14.24
N GLU A 348 4.17 -19.95 15.28
CA GLU A 348 4.18 -19.43 16.65
C GLU A 348 5.56 -19.53 17.31
N HIS A 349 6.50 -20.26 16.70
CA HIS A 349 7.87 -20.45 17.18
C HIS A 349 8.92 -19.88 16.23
N VAL A 350 8.54 -18.91 15.39
CA VAL A 350 9.41 -18.31 14.35
C VAL A 350 10.76 -17.86 14.90
N GLU A 351 10.79 -17.12 16.01
CA GLU A 351 12.03 -16.60 16.58
C GLU A 351 12.97 -17.72 17.03
N ARG A 352 12.44 -18.67 17.80
CA ARG A 352 13.21 -19.83 18.29
C ARG A 352 13.74 -20.64 17.11
N ALA A 353 12.90 -20.90 16.10
CA ALA A 353 13.28 -21.70 14.94
C ALA A 353 14.38 -21.02 14.11
N LEU A 354 14.29 -19.71 13.88
CA LEU A 354 15.30 -18.93 13.15
C LEU A 354 16.63 -18.92 13.90
N LYS A 355 16.61 -18.55 15.19
CA LYS A 355 17.82 -18.49 16.02
C LYS A 355 18.49 -19.85 16.13
N ALA A 356 17.73 -20.91 16.45
CA ALA A 356 18.28 -22.26 16.53
C ALA A 356 18.90 -22.69 15.19
N ARG A 357 18.18 -22.49 14.08
CA ARG A 357 18.66 -22.92 12.77
C ARG A 357 19.90 -22.18 12.31
N TYR A 358 20.01 -20.89 12.63
CA TYR A 358 21.21 -20.10 12.35
C TYR A 358 22.43 -20.65 13.10
N HIS A 359 22.31 -20.91 14.41
CA HIS A 359 23.39 -21.49 15.20
C HIS A 359 23.76 -22.91 14.76
N ASP A 360 22.77 -23.77 14.47
CA ASP A 360 23.02 -25.12 13.96
C ASP A 360 23.84 -25.09 12.67
N ALA A 361 23.51 -24.16 11.76
CA ALA A 361 24.23 -24.02 10.50
C ALA A 361 25.67 -23.50 10.70
N MET A 362 25.89 -22.58 11.64
CA MET A 362 27.23 -22.12 11.99
C MET A 362 28.08 -23.24 12.61
N ASN A 363 27.47 -24.07 13.46
CA ASN A 363 28.15 -25.19 14.13
C ASN A 363 28.46 -26.34 13.16
N ALA A 364 27.58 -26.61 12.21
CA ALA A 364 27.77 -27.66 11.19
C ALA A 364 28.78 -27.28 10.10
N SER A 365 29.21 -26.02 10.05
CA SER A 365 30.14 -25.52 9.03
C SER A 365 31.56 -26.04 9.19
N LYS A 366 32.30 -26.15 8.09
CA LYS A 366 33.74 -26.41 8.08
C LYS A 366 34.46 -25.30 7.26
N PRO A 367 35.23 -24.39 7.89
CA PRO A 367 35.45 -24.27 9.34
C PRO A 367 34.18 -23.86 10.12
N PRO A 368 34.09 -24.21 11.42
CA PRO A 368 33.00 -23.76 12.28
C PRO A 368 32.92 -22.23 12.33
N GLY A 369 31.71 -21.69 12.48
CA GLY A 369 31.48 -20.25 12.55
C GLY A 369 31.28 -19.56 11.19
N LYS A 370 31.25 -20.31 10.08
CA LYS A 370 30.84 -19.76 8.79
C LYS A 370 29.35 -19.40 8.81
N GLU A 371 29.03 -18.16 8.48
CA GLU A 371 27.65 -17.67 8.39
C GLU A 371 26.93 -18.22 7.15
N LEU A 372 25.60 -18.27 7.21
CA LEU A 372 24.75 -18.65 6.07
C LEU A 372 24.75 -17.55 5.00
N ASP A 373 25.02 -17.93 3.76
CA ASP A 373 24.88 -17.07 2.58
C ASP A 373 23.39 -16.77 2.28
N LEU A 374 22.50 -17.72 2.59
CA LEU A 374 21.07 -17.62 2.31
C LEU A 374 20.22 -18.54 3.21
N LEU A 375 19.07 -18.04 3.65
CA LEU A 375 17.99 -18.83 4.22
C LEU A 375 16.76 -18.83 3.30
N ILE A 376 16.41 -20.01 2.78
CA ILE A 376 15.14 -20.21 2.07
C ILE A 376 14.04 -20.48 3.10
N VAL A 377 12.89 -19.84 2.96
CA VAL A 377 11.78 -20.01 3.90
C VAL A 377 10.49 -20.29 3.16
N ILE A 378 9.83 -21.40 3.49
CA ILE A 378 8.49 -21.72 2.98
C ILE A 378 7.44 -21.20 3.95
N LEU A 379 6.55 -20.34 3.46
CA LEU A 379 5.49 -19.69 4.25
C LEU A 379 4.10 -20.13 3.77
N PRO A 380 3.11 -20.25 4.68
CA PRO A 380 1.72 -20.43 4.28
C PRO A 380 1.22 -19.24 3.45
N ASP A 381 0.25 -19.48 2.57
CA ASP A 381 -0.31 -18.43 1.69
C ASP A 381 -0.95 -17.30 2.51
N ASN A 382 -1.62 -17.63 3.61
CA ASN A 382 -2.05 -16.67 4.63
C ASN A 382 -1.06 -16.70 5.80
N ASN A 383 -0.15 -15.73 5.84
CA ASN A 383 0.96 -15.70 6.80
C ASN A 383 0.85 -14.60 7.86
N GLY A 384 -0.18 -13.75 7.86
CA GLY A 384 -0.40 -12.77 8.93
C GLY A 384 0.85 -11.95 9.27
N SER A 385 1.26 -11.93 10.55
CA SER A 385 2.48 -11.23 11.00
C SER A 385 3.78 -12.01 10.73
N LEU A 386 3.72 -13.30 10.40
CA LEU A 386 4.87 -14.20 10.30
C LEU A 386 5.95 -13.68 9.35
N TYR A 387 5.55 -13.15 8.19
CA TYR A 387 6.48 -12.58 7.21
C TYR A 387 7.24 -11.38 7.81
N GLY A 388 6.52 -10.48 8.49
CA GLY A 388 7.10 -9.29 9.12
C GLY A 388 8.05 -9.65 10.26
N ASP A 389 7.64 -10.55 11.14
CA ASP A 389 8.47 -11.03 12.26
C ASP A 389 9.75 -11.71 11.76
N LEU A 390 9.62 -12.57 10.74
CA LEU A 390 10.77 -13.23 10.14
C LEU A 390 11.75 -12.25 9.52
N LYS A 391 11.23 -11.26 8.77
CA LYS A 391 12.07 -10.25 8.13
C LYS A 391 12.80 -9.38 9.13
N ARG A 392 12.10 -8.91 10.17
CA ARG A 392 12.71 -8.18 11.29
C ARG A 392 13.86 -8.98 11.89
N ILE A 393 13.60 -10.21 12.35
CA ILE A 393 14.61 -11.02 13.05
C ILE A 393 15.82 -11.31 12.13
N CYS A 394 15.59 -11.70 10.88
CA CYS A 394 16.68 -11.98 9.95
C CYS A 394 17.53 -10.73 9.67
N GLU A 395 16.91 -9.59 9.39
CA GLU A 395 17.61 -8.40 8.88
C GLU A 395 18.17 -7.50 10.00
N THR A 396 17.58 -7.50 11.21
CA THR A 396 18.00 -6.61 12.31
C THR A 396 18.74 -7.33 13.44
N GLU A 397 18.45 -8.61 13.69
CA GLU A 397 19.08 -9.36 14.80
C GLU A 397 20.17 -10.33 14.31
N LEU A 398 19.95 -11.02 13.18
CA LEU A 398 20.84 -12.07 12.70
C LEU A 398 21.75 -11.67 11.53
N GLY A 399 21.46 -10.56 10.83
CA GLY A 399 22.20 -10.18 9.62
C GLY A 399 22.05 -11.18 8.46
N LEU A 400 20.98 -11.98 8.45
CA LEU A 400 20.79 -13.13 7.56
C LEU A 400 19.99 -12.78 6.31
N VAL A 401 20.56 -13.04 5.13
CA VAL A 401 19.84 -12.91 3.86
C VAL A 401 18.78 -14.01 3.75
N SER A 402 17.51 -13.60 3.60
CA SER A 402 16.36 -14.53 3.51
C SER A 402 15.56 -14.41 2.22
N GLN A 403 15.10 -15.55 1.70
CA GLN A 403 14.18 -15.64 0.57
C GLN A 403 12.92 -16.45 0.94
N CYS A 404 11.81 -15.74 1.11
CA CYS A 404 10.52 -16.35 1.41
C CYS A 404 9.79 -16.80 0.14
N CYS A 405 9.18 -17.98 0.17
CA CYS A 405 8.42 -18.61 -0.90
C CYS A 405 7.07 -19.08 -0.34
N LEU A 406 5.97 -18.77 -1.03
CA LEU A 406 4.64 -19.19 -0.58
C LEU A 406 4.34 -20.64 -0.97
N THR A 407 3.59 -21.33 -0.12
CA THR A 407 3.20 -22.73 -0.28
C THR A 407 2.54 -23.05 -1.62
N LYS A 408 1.69 -22.17 -2.16
CA LYS A 408 1.09 -22.38 -3.50
C LYS A 408 2.13 -22.61 -4.61
N HIS A 409 3.32 -22.02 -4.48
CA HIS A 409 4.40 -22.16 -5.47
C HIS A 409 5.28 -23.39 -5.24
N VAL A 410 5.21 -23.99 -4.05
CA VAL A 410 5.79 -25.32 -3.78
C VAL A 410 4.96 -26.39 -4.48
N PHE A 411 3.62 -26.30 -4.39
CA PHE A 411 2.73 -27.27 -5.03
C PHE A 411 2.54 -27.05 -6.54
N LYS A 412 2.51 -25.80 -6.99
CA LYS A 412 2.38 -25.43 -8.41
C LYS A 412 3.64 -24.73 -8.88
N MET A 413 4.73 -25.48 -8.89
CA MET A 413 6.04 -24.99 -9.29
C MET A 413 6.08 -24.73 -10.80
N SER A 414 6.38 -23.48 -11.19
CA SER A 414 6.56 -23.10 -12.60
C SER A 414 7.99 -22.62 -12.83
N LYS A 415 8.56 -22.95 -14.01
CA LYS A 415 9.91 -22.49 -14.38
C LYS A 415 10.03 -20.97 -14.35
N GLN A 416 8.99 -20.26 -14.77
CA GLN A 416 8.94 -18.80 -14.73
C GLN A 416 9.00 -18.25 -13.29
N TYR A 417 8.30 -18.90 -12.35
CA TYR A 417 8.37 -18.51 -10.94
C TYR A 417 9.78 -18.72 -10.38
N LEU A 418 10.37 -19.91 -10.59
CA LEU A 418 11.73 -20.21 -10.11
C LEU A 418 12.75 -19.24 -10.69
N ALA A 419 12.67 -18.91 -11.99
CA ALA A 419 13.56 -17.92 -12.61
C ALA A 419 13.41 -16.54 -11.97
N ASN A 420 12.18 -16.11 -11.68
CA ASN A 420 11.91 -14.84 -10.99
C ASN A 420 12.43 -14.83 -9.54
N VAL A 421 12.41 -15.98 -8.85
CA VAL A 421 13.00 -16.12 -7.52
C VAL A 421 14.52 -16.11 -7.59
N ALA A 422 15.12 -16.81 -8.57
CA ALA A 422 16.57 -16.80 -8.80
C ALA A 422 17.09 -15.37 -9.05
N LEU A 423 16.37 -14.57 -9.84
CA LEU A 423 16.67 -13.14 -10.04
C LEU A 423 16.72 -12.33 -8.74
N LYS A 424 15.83 -12.63 -7.79
CA LYS A 424 15.81 -11.97 -6.48
C LYS A 424 16.93 -12.45 -5.57
N ILE A 425 17.19 -13.76 -5.55
CA ILE A 425 18.28 -14.33 -4.77
C ILE A 425 19.61 -13.74 -5.26
N ASN A 426 19.85 -13.73 -6.57
CA ASN A 426 21.09 -13.23 -7.14
C ASN A 426 21.44 -11.81 -6.66
N VAL A 427 20.47 -10.88 -6.70
CA VAL A 427 20.67 -9.50 -6.24
C VAL A 427 20.94 -9.44 -4.73
N LYS A 428 20.20 -10.23 -3.93
CA LYS A 428 20.36 -10.27 -2.47
C LYS A 428 21.74 -10.75 -2.03
N VAL A 429 22.35 -11.66 -2.79
CA VAL A 429 23.70 -12.17 -2.50
C VAL A 429 24.80 -11.39 -3.25
N GLY A 430 24.48 -10.19 -3.75
CA GLY A 430 25.44 -9.24 -4.33
C GLY A 430 25.74 -9.41 -5.83
N GLY A 431 25.07 -10.35 -6.50
CA GLY A 431 25.13 -10.55 -7.95
C GLY A 431 24.38 -9.47 -8.73
N ARG A 432 24.56 -9.49 -10.06
CA ARG A 432 23.91 -8.57 -11.00
C ARG A 432 23.20 -9.37 -12.09
N ASN A 433 21.93 -9.06 -12.32
CA ASN A 433 21.13 -9.78 -13.31
C ASN A 433 21.47 -9.32 -14.73
N THR A 434 21.48 -8.01 -14.96
CA THR A 434 21.68 -7.37 -16.27
C THR A 434 22.40 -6.06 -16.12
N VAL A 435 23.07 -5.62 -17.19
CA VAL A 435 23.61 -4.26 -17.33
C VAL A 435 23.14 -3.65 -18.65
N LEU A 436 23.13 -2.32 -18.76
CA LEU A 436 22.85 -1.66 -20.02
C LEU A 436 24.09 -1.69 -20.92
N VAL A 437 23.93 -2.07 -22.19
CA VAL A 437 25.03 -2.05 -23.17
C VAL A 437 25.65 -0.64 -23.25
N ASP A 438 24.80 0.38 -23.22
CA ASP A 438 25.25 1.77 -23.28
C ASP A 438 25.94 2.24 -22.00
N ALA A 439 25.66 1.63 -20.85
CA ALA A 439 26.39 1.93 -19.62
C ALA A 439 27.84 1.43 -19.71
N LEU A 440 28.05 0.21 -20.24
CA LEU A 440 29.37 -0.36 -20.48
C LEU A 440 30.17 0.47 -21.49
N ALA A 441 29.52 0.91 -22.57
CA ALA A 441 30.12 1.75 -23.60
C ALA A 441 30.22 3.24 -23.22
N ARG A 442 29.81 3.62 -22.00
CA ARG A 442 29.73 5.00 -21.51
C ARG A 442 28.95 5.97 -22.41
N ARG A 443 27.89 5.49 -23.07
CA ARG A 443 27.05 6.27 -24.01
C ARG A 443 25.82 6.89 -23.38
N ILE A 444 25.61 6.74 -22.07
CA ILE A 444 24.48 7.36 -21.38
C ILE A 444 24.89 8.77 -20.92
N ARG A 445 24.52 9.78 -21.70
CA ARG A 445 24.80 11.19 -21.41
C ARG A 445 24.24 11.58 -20.02
N LEU A 446 24.99 12.41 -19.29
CA LEU A 446 24.68 12.86 -17.91
C LEU A 446 24.73 11.77 -16.84
N VAL A 447 25.12 10.54 -17.20
CA VAL A 447 25.17 9.41 -16.26
C VAL A 447 26.55 8.77 -16.28
N THR A 448 27.06 8.42 -17.46
CA THR A 448 28.34 7.68 -17.62
C THR A 448 29.51 8.55 -18.08
N ASP A 449 29.29 9.83 -18.35
CA ASP A 449 30.32 10.78 -18.80
C ASP A 449 31.30 11.17 -17.68
N ARG A 450 30.86 11.10 -16.43
CA ARG A 450 31.66 11.34 -15.22
C ARG A 450 31.05 10.59 -14.03
N PRO A 451 31.80 10.35 -12.94
CA PRO A 451 31.29 9.67 -11.75
C PRO A 451 29.97 10.30 -11.28
N THR A 452 28.87 9.58 -11.45
CA THR A 452 27.52 10.04 -11.15
C THR A 452 26.88 9.05 -10.19
N ILE A 453 26.30 9.56 -9.11
CA ILE A 453 25.50 8.77 -8.18
C ILE A 453 24.02 9.09 -8.39
N ILE A 454 23.18 8.05 -8.42
CA ILE A 454 21.73 8.19 -8.58
C ILE A 454 21.04 7.79 -7.27
N PHE A 455 20.27 8.71 -6.71
CA PHE A 455 19.44 8.52 -5.54
C PHE A 455 17.98 8.28 -5.92
N GLY A 456 17.30 7.47 -5.12
CA GLY A 456 15.84 7.37 -5.06
C GLY A 456 15.37 7.60 -3.62
N ALA A 457 14.32 8.36 -3.42
CA ALA A 457 13.79 8.66 -2.10
C ALA A 457 12.26 8.62 -2.09
N ASP A 458 11.69 8.03 -1.04
CA ASP A 458 10.24 7.92 -0.82
C ASP A 458 9.92 8.03 0.67
N VAL A 459 8.69 8.47 0.97
CA VAL A 459 8.13 8.47 2.32
C VAL A 459 6.80 7.72 2.33
N THR A 460 6.76 6.63 3.10
CA THR A 460 5.52 5.86 3.29
C THR A 460 4.83 6.31 4.58
N HIS A 461 3.58 6.74 4.45
CA HIS A 461 2.72 7.07 5.58
C HIS A 461 1.91 5.87 6.09
N PRO A 462 1.53 5.87 7.38
CA PRO A 462 0.62 4.86 7.90
C PRO A 462 -0.77 4.96 7.27
N HIS A 463 -1.51 3.85 7.36
CA HIS A 463 -2.84 3.75 6.79
C HIS A 463 -3.82 4.78 7.40
N PRO A 464 -4.84 5.23 6.65
CA PRO A 464 -5.89 6.09 7.19
C PRO A 464 -6.55 5.48 8.43
N GLY A 465 -6.59 6.24 9.53
CA GLY A 465 -7.17 5.82 10.82
C GLY A 465 -6.18 5.22 11.81
N GLU A 466 -4.88 5.12 11.47
CA GLU A 466 -3.80 4.95 12.44
C GLU A 466 -3.20 6.32 12.77
N ASP A 467 -3.40 6.79 14.00
CA ASP A 467 -3.06 8.19 14.38
C ASP A 467 -1.70 8.32 15.08
N SER A 468 -1.02 7.21 15.38
CA SER A 468 0.23 7.19 16.16
C SER A 468 1.42 6.56 15.45
N SER A 469 1.19 5.79 14.39
CA SER A 469 2.26 5.14 13.63
C SER A 469 3.16 6.21 12.95
N PRO A 470 4.50 6.05 12.97
CA PRO A 470 5.41 6.99 12.31
C PRO A 470 5.30 6.89 10.78
N SER A 471 5.76 7.92 10.07
CA SER A 471 6.07 7.79 8.63
C SER A 471 7.46 7.19 8.48
N ILE A 472 7.71 6.43 7.42
CA ILE A 472 9.03 5.83 7.16
C ILE A 472 9.60 6.46 5.90
N ALA A 473 10.73 7.15 6.03
CA ALA A 473 11.52 7.62 4.91
C ALA A 473 12.51 6.53 4.47
N ALA A 474 12.63 6.31 3.17
CA ALA A 474 13.60 5.41 2.58
C ALA A 474 14.41 6.17 1.52
N VAL A 475 15.74 6.09 1.62
CA VAL A 475 16.65 6.69 0.65
C VAL A 475 17.61 5.62 0.15
N VAL A 476 17.65 5.43 -1.16
CA VAL A 476 18.56 4.51 -1.84
C VAL A 476 19.54 5.28 -2.71
N ALA A 477 20.74 4.74 -2.90
CA ALA A 477 21.72 5.29 -3.84
C ALA A 477 22.46 4.18 -4.59
N SER A 478 22.77 4.43 -5.87
CA SER A 478 23.62 3.55 -6.68
C SER A 478 24.98 3.34 -6.02
N GLN A 479 25.56 2.15 -6.14
CA GLN A 479 26.83 1.76 -5.50
C GLN A 479 27.91 1.33 -6.51
N ASP A 480 27.59 1.32 -7.80
CA ASP A 480 28.51 1.03 -8.89
C ASP A 480 28.37 2.04 -10.02
N TRP A 481 29.50 2.39 -10.63
CA TRP A 481 29.57 3.30 -11.77
C TRP A 481 30.66 2.78 -12.73
N PRO A 482 30.43 2.75 -14.06
CA PRO A 482 29.33 3.37 -14.81
C PRO A 482 28.05 2.53 -14.93
N GLU A 483 28.04 1.30 -14.43
CA GLU A 483 26.98 0.31 -14.73
C GLU A 483 25.64 0.56 -14.01
N ILE A 484 25.66 1.14 -12.80
CA ILE A 484 24.48 1.58 -12.03
C ILE A 484 23.43 0.46 -11.88
N THR A 485 23.86 -0.65 -11.30
CA THR A 485 23.04 -1.85 -11.09
C THR A 485 22.89 -2.25 -9.64
N LYS A 486 23.74 -1.74 -8.75
CA LYS A 486 23.74 -2.03 -7.32
C LYS A 486 23.25 -0.79 -6.57
N TYR A 487 22.43 -0.99 -5.56
CA TYR A 487 21.91 0.08 -4.71
C TYR A 487 22.07 -0.31 -3.24
N ALA A 488 22.43 0.68 -2.41
CA ALA A 488 22.32 0.58 -0.95
C ALA A 488 21.14 1.43 -0.52
N GLY A 489 20.42 1.00 0.52
CA GLY A 489 19.26 1.70 1.06
C GLY A 489 19.41 1.95 2.55
N LEU A 490 18.95 3.11 2.97
CA LEU A 490 18.77 3.48 4.38
C LEU A 490 17.30 3.77 4.61
N VAL A 491 16.83 3.51 5.83
CA VAL A 491 15.47 3.82 6.26
C VAL A 491 15.52 4.59 7.58
N SER A 492 14.59 5.52 7.76
CA SER A 492 14.42 6.25 9.01
C SER A 492 12.96 6.47 9.33
N ALA A 493 12.61 6.30 10.61
CA ALA A 493 11.29 6.65 11.11
C ALA A 493 11.23 8.15 11.43
N GLN A 494 10.16 8.80 11.01
CA GLN A 494 9.90 10.21 11.25
C GLN A 494 8.47 10.45 11.74
N ALA A 495 8.17 11.69 12.11
CA ALA A 495 6.89 12.06 12.69
C ALA A 495 5.68 11.61 11.84
N HIS A 496 4.54 11.41 12.51
CA HIS A 496 3.30 10.98 11.88
C HIS A 496 2.91 11.92 10.72
N ARG A 497 2.71 11.36 9.52
CA ARG A 497 2.37 12.08 8.28
C ARG A 497 3.34 13.22 7.89
N GLN A 498 4.59 13.13 8.32
CA GLN A 498 5.66 14.03 7.87
C GLN A 498 6.12 13.60 6.47
N GLU A 499 6.01 14.47 5.46
CA GLU A 499 6.49 14.22 4.09
C GLU A 499 7.97 14.57 3.92
N LEU A 500 8.47 15.64 4.54
CA LEU A 500 9.88 16.03 4.41
C LEU A 500 10.79 15.00 5.07
N ILE A 501 11.84 14.56 4.38
CA ILE A 501 12.80 13.59 4.93
C ILE A 501 13.70 14.29 5.97
N GLN A 502 13.37 14.11 7.25
CA GLN A 502 14.07 14.80 8.34
C GLN A 502 15.52 14.31 8.51
N ASP A 503 15.76 13.04 8.19
CA ASP A 503 17.06 12.38 8.38
C ASP A 503 17.97 12.45 7.16
N LEU A 504 17.57 13.21 6.14
CA LEU A 504 18.33 13.32 4.90
C LEU A 504 19.74 13.88 5.17
N PHE A 505 19.80 14.91 6.02
CA PHE A 505 21.01 15.46 6.62
C PHE A 505 20.74 15.83 8.07
N LYS A 506 21.65 15.45 8.97
CA LYS A 506 21.53 15.73 10.41
C LYS A 506 22.82 16.30 10.98
N VAL A 507 22.68 17.16 11.97
CA VAL A 507 23.78 17.66 12.80
C VAL A 507 23.41 17.42 14.25
N TRP A 508 24.31 16.82 15.02
CA TRP A 508 24.13 16.65 16.46
C TRP A 508 25.45 16.89 17.19
N GLN A 509 25.36 17.19 18.49
CA GLN A 509 26.52 17.29 19.35
C GLN A 509 26.83 15.90 19.92
N ASP A 510 28.01 15.40 19.59
CA ASP A 510 28.58 14.19 20.19
C ASP A 510 29.45 14.60 21.39
N PRO A 511 29.26 14.00 22.57
CA PRO A 511 30.03 14.35 23.77
C PRO A 511 31.55 14.21 23.63
N GLN A 512 32.04 13.37 22.72
CA GLN A 512 33.47 13.11 22.50
C GLN A 512 34.00 13.77 21.24
N ARG A 513 33.19 13.85 20.18
CA ARG A 513 33.59 14.33 18.85
C ARG A 513 33.15 15.75 18.55
N GLY A 514 32.44 16.41 19.46
CA GLY A 514 31.88 17.74 19.24
C GLY A 514 30.75 17.71 18.20
N THR A 515 30.71 18.70 17.32
CA THR A 515 29.65 18.78 16.30
C THR A 515 29.86 17.74 15.19
N VAL A 516 28.98 16.75 15.13
CA VAL A 516 29.00 15.69 14.11
C VAL A 516 27.91 15.95 13.08
N THR A 517 28.27 15.81 11.81
CA THR A 517 27.32 15.81 10.68
C THR A 517 27.10 14.39 10.17
N GLY A 518 25.87 14.06 9.80
CA GLY A 518 25.45 12.74 9.34
C GLY A 518 24.17 12.81 8.53
N GLY A 519 23.43 11.71 8.51
CA GLY A 519 22.20 11.57 7.74
C GLY A 519 22.37 10.69 6.51
N MET A 520 21.24 10.35 5.91
CA MET A 520 21.14 9.29 4.90
C MET A 520 21.99 9.58 3.67
N ILE A 521 22.05 10.84 3.23
CA ILE A 521 22.86 11.22 2.06
C ILE A 521 24.34 11.04 2.34
N LYS A 522 24.83 11.51 3.49
CA LYS A 522 26.26 11.46 3.81
C LYS A 522 26.76 10.02 3.85
N GLU A 523 26.01 9.14 4.51
CA GLU A 523 26.34 7.72 4.60
C GLU A 523 26.36 7.04 3.21
N LEU A 524 25.38 7.33 2.36
CA LEU A 524 25.30 6.77 1.01
C LEU A 524 26.41 7.30 0.08
N LEU A 525 26.83 8.55 0.24
CA LEU A 525 27.97 9.13 -0.49
C LEU A 525 29.30 8.50 -0.06
N ILE A 526 29.48 8.25 1.24
CA ILE A 526 30.64 7.53 1.77
C ILE A 526 30.65 6.09 1.23
N SER A 527 29.50 5.41 1.25
CA SER A 527 29.33 4.06 0.72
C SER A 527 29.69 4.00 -0.77
N PHE A 528 29.23 4.95 -1.57
CA PHE A 528 29.58 5.05 -2.99
C PHE A 528 31.09 5.22 -3.21
N LYS A 529 31.75 6.09 -2.43
CA LYS A 529 33.21 6.29 -2.52
C LYS A 529 33.97 5.02 -2.15
N ARG A 530 33.52 4.28 -1.13
CA ARG A 530 34.11 2.98 -0.74
C ARG A 530 33.91 1.92 -1.82
N ALA A 531 32.73 1.86 -2.43
CA ALA A 531 32.39 0.83 -3.42
C ALA A 531 33.03 1.09 -4.79
N THR A 532 33.14 2.35 -5.22
CA THR A 532 33.62 2.71 -6.56
C THR A 532 35.05 3.25 -6.59
N GLY A 533 35.60 3.64 -5.44
CA GLY A 533 36.86 4.40 -5.37
C GLY A 533 36.76 5.84 -5.89
N GLN A 534 35.59 6.32 -6.32
CA GLN A 534 35.39 7.64 -6.92
C GLN A 534 34.54 8.55 -6.03
N LYS A 535 34.85 9.86 -6.00
CA LYS A 535 33.92 10.84 -5.43
C LYS A 535 32.90 11.19 -6.53
N PRO A 536 31.59 11.19 -6.25
CA PRO A 536 30.60 11.55 -7.26
C PRO A 536 30.76 13.02 -7.64
N GLN A 537 30.81 13.29 -8.94
CA GLN A 537 30.86 14.63 -9.52
C GLN A 537 29.47 15.14 -9.92
N ARG A 538 28.48 14.25 -9.92
CA ARG A 538 27.08 14.55 -10.20
C ARG A 538 26.16 13.71 -9.33
N ILE A 539 25.10 14.34 -8.85
CA ILE A 539 24.00 13.70 -8.13
C ILE A 539 22.76 13.82 -9.00
N ILE A 540 22.07 12.69 -9.23
CA ILE A 540 20.71 12.66 -9.76
C ILE A 540 19.81 12.18 -8.62
N PHE A 541 18.77 12.93 -8.27
CA PHE A 541 17.91 12.61 -7.13
C PHE A 541 16.46 12.46 -7.59
N TYR A 542 15.95 11.24 -7.56
CA TYR A 542 14.53 10.95 -7.82
C TYR A 542 13.77 10.93 -6.50
N ARG A 543 12.82 11.87 -6.33
CA ARG A 543 11.95 11.94 -5.16
C ARG A 543 10.52 11.55 -5.57
N ASP A 544 10.04 10.42 -5.06
CA ASP A 544 8.68 9.93 -5.33
C ASP A 544 7.66 10.53 -4.34
N GLY A 545 6.37 10.42 -4.60
CA GLY A 545 5.32 10.67 -3.59
C GLY A 545 5.00 12.14 -3.24
N VAL A 546 5.74 13.12 -3.77
CA VAL A 546 5.55 14.53 -3.42
C VAL A 546 4.41 15.18 -4.20
N SER A 547 3.42 15.72 -3.49
CA SER A 547 2.34 16.48 -4.10
C SER A 547 2.81 17.86 -4.59
N GLU A 548 2.15 18.41 -5.62
CA GLU A 548 2.46 19.75 -6.15
C GLU A 548 2.48 20.84 -5.07
N GLY A 549 1.56 20.77 -4.10
CA GLY A 549 1.48 21.74 -3.00
C GLY A 549 2.64 21.66 -2.01
N GLN A 550 3.41 20.57 -2.01
CA GLN A 550 4.57 20.36 -1.14
C GLN A 550 5.90 20.51 -1.89
N PHE A 551 5.87 20.63 -3.22
CA PHE A 551 7.06 20.63 -4.06
C PHE A 551 8.09 21.69 -3.64
N TYR A 552 7.63 22.92 -3.38
CA TYR A 552 8.53 24.02 -2.99
C TYR A 552 9.20 23.77 -1.62
N GLN A 553 8.45 23.23 -0.65
CA GLN A 553 8.99 22.92 0.68
C GLN A 553 10.02 21.79 0.60
N VAL A 554 9.71 20.73 -0.15
CA VAL A 554 10.64 19.62 -0.41
C VAL A 554 11.89 20.13 -1.11
N LEU A 555 11.74 20.91 -2.18
CA LEU A 555 12.86 21.45 -2.94
C LEU A 555 13.76 22.30 -2.03
N LEU A 556 13.21 23.23 -1.26
CA LEU A 556 14.03 24.06 -0.39
C LEU A 556 14.74 23.24 0.68
N PHE A 557 14.01 22.38 1.41
CA PHE A 557 14.55 21.68 2.56
C PHE A 557 15.51 20.56 2.15
N GLU A 558 15.11 19.70 1.21
CA GLU A 558 15.89 18.53 0.81
C GLU A 558 17.08 18.92 -0.08
N LEU A 559 16.95 19.93 -0.96
CA LEU A 559 18.10 20.41 -1.75
C LEU A 559 19.15 21.09 -0.87
N ASP A 560 18.72 21.86 0.13
CA ASP A 560 19.64 22.45 1.11
C ASP A 560 20.34 21.35 1.93
N ALA A 561 19.60 20.33 2.38
CA ALA A 561 20.17 19.17 3.04
C ALA A 561 21.21 18.44 2.16
N ILE A 562 20.94 18.24 0.87
CA ILE A 562 21.90 17.67 -0.09
C ILE A 562 23.16 18.55 -0.18
N ARG A 563 23.00 19.87 -0.28
CA ARG A 563 24.11 20.84 -0.44
C ARG A 563 24.99 20.98 0.80
N LYS A 564 24.41 20.80 2.00
CA LYS A 564 25.14 20.87 3.28
C LYS A 564 26.15 19.74 3.46
N VAL A 565 26.05 18.65 2.71
CA VAL A 565 26.98 17.53 2.83
C VAL A 565 28.33 17.90 2.20
N GLN A 566 29.30 18.24 3.06
CA GLN A 566 30.68 18.41 2.63
C GLN A 566 31.37 17.04 2.49
N PHE A 567 31.99 16.81 1.34
CA PHE A 567 32.90 15.68 1.14
C PHE A 567 34.25 15.99 1.79
N VAL A 568 34.61 15.25 2.84
CA VAL A 568 36.01 15.15 3.30
C VAL A 568 36.81 14.30 2.32
#